data_AF-K3X4B2-F1
#
_entry.id   AF-K3X4B2-F1
#
_cell.length_a   1.000
_cell.length_b   1.000
_cell.length_c   1.000
_cell.angle_alpha   90.00
_cell.angle_beta   90.00
_cell.angle_gamma   90.00
#
_symmetry.space_group_name_H-M   'P 1'
#
loop_
_entity.id
_entity.type
_entity.pdbx_description
1 polymer ?
#
loop_
_entity_poly.entity_id
_entity_poly.type
_entity_poly.pdbx_seq_one_letter_code
_entity_poly.pdbx_strand_id
1 'polypeptide(L)'
;MSALLREWNDASKPRRKKLLEWFRDQFQWTHFRGEFERECGADVALFLARILVWMQKTTSALPAASEPSMTTTATCFALSDQLACIQLFFTSANIHAYYREFQQADGLALLLRVLGSPRGQSDGVGVSDADRAVILDILHRISQRGRSHKEEISRHGGELAMIRGALAGSQACNDMNSTLWTLCRDALLEQLVGNPNSLDQVHGAILFMLQHPEAKVQIFGAQILRHLITPDSFYVDLKYRNAKAVELVALGMAILQSSGIHLQHEGLELVHSLLQNGQLQVRM
;
A
#
# COMPACT_ATOMS: atom_id res chain seq x y z
N MET A 1 33.50 5.28 0.96
CA MET A 1 32.54 4.51 1.77
C MET A 1 32.46 5.16 3.14
N SER A 2 31.30 5.72 3.49
CA SER A 2 31.08 6.38 4.79
C SER A 2 31.28 5.42 5.97
N ALA A 3 31.54 6.00 7.14
CA ALA A 3 31.70 5.26 8.38
C ALA A 3 30.48 4.37 8.69
N LEU A 4 29.26 4.88 8.41
CA LEU A 4 28.00 4.17 8.55
C LEU A 4 27.97 2.87 7.72
N LEU A 5 28.33 2.95 6.43
CA LEU A 5 28.30 1.80 5.54
C LEU A 5 29.34 0.74 5.93
N ARG A 6 30.54 1.17 6.34
CA ARG A 6 31.57 0.25 6.83
C ARG A 6 31.08 -0.48 8.08
N GLU A 7 30.57 0.27 9.05
CA GLU A 7 30.05 -0.30 10.29
C GLU A 7 28.88 -1.26 10.03
N TRP A 8 27.98 -0.94 9.11
CA TRP A 8 26.88 -1.82 8.72
C TRP A 8 27.36 -3.15 8.14
N ASN A 9 28.36 -3.12 7.26
CA ASN A 9 28.85 -4.32 6.58
C ASN A 9 29.48 -5.29 7.60
N ASP A 10 30.24 -4.76 8.56
CA ASP A 10 30.94 -5.54 9.59
C ASP A 10 30.04 -5.91 10.80
N ALA A 11 28.85 -5.30 10.91
CA ALA A 11 27.95 -5.46 12.04
C ALA A 11 27.24 -6.83 12.09
N SER A 12 27.13 -7.37 13.31
CA SER A 12 26.24 -8.49 13.65
C SER A 12 24.75 -8.09 13.59
N LYS A 13 23.82 -9.06 13.59
CA LYS A 13 22.37 -8.78 13.55
C LYS A 13 21.91 -7.78 14.64
N PRO A 14 22.29 -7.93 15.93
CA PRO A 14 21.92 -6.97 16.96
C PRO A 14 22.56 -5.60 16.75
N ARG A 15 23.80 -5.54 16.23
CA ARG A 15 24.47 -4.27 15.95
C ARG A 15 23.81 -3.53 14.79
N ARG A 16 23.38 -4.22 13.73
CA ARG A 16 22.58 -3.64 12.65
C ARG A 16 21.26 -3.07 13.15
N LYS A 17 20.57 -3.79 14.05
CA LYS A 17 19.36 -3.25 14.69
C LYS A 17 19.65 -1.93 15.43
N LYS A 18 20.70 -1.89 16.26
CA LYS A 18 21.11 -0.65 16.96
C LYS A 18 21.46 0.49 16.00
N LEU A 19 22.05 0.18 14.84
CA LEU A 19 22.31 1.17 13.80
C LEU A 19 21.02 1.73 13.19
N LEU A 20 20.00 0.90 12.98
CA LEU A 20 18.68 1.36 12.54
C LEU A 20 17.99 2.22 13.61
N GLU A 21 18.00 1.78 14.87
CA GLU A 21 17.47 2.54 16.00
C GLU A 21 18.15 3.91 16.08
N TRP A 22 19.49 3.95 16.02
CA TRP A 22 20.25 5.20 15.96
C TRP A 22 19.84 6.06 14.77
N PHE A 23 19.81 5.51 13.55
CA PHE A 23 19.47 6.26 12.35
C PHE A 23 18.07 6.88 12.46
N ARG A 24 17.08 6.09 12.88
CA ARG A 24 15.73 6.59 13.14
C ARG A 24 15.74 7.74 14.15
N ASP A 25 16.36 7.53 15.30
CA ASP A 25 16.32 8.49 16.40
C ASP A 25 17.02 9.81 16.02
N GLN A 26 18.08 9.75 15.21
CA GLN A 26 18.76 10.95 14.68
C GLN A 26 17.89 11.74 13.71
N PHE A 27 17.14 11.07 12.82
CA PHE A 27 16.52 11.74 11.67
C PHE A 27 15.00 11.90 11.76
N GLN A 28 14.30 11.23 12.68
CA GLN A 28 12.83 11.29 12.80
C GLN A 28 12.26 12.71 12.98
N TRP A 29 13.00 13.62 13.62
CA TRP A 29 12.57 15.01 13.85
C TRP A 29 13.13 16.01 12.83
N THR A 30 13.94 15.55 11.88
CA THR A 30 14.71 16.42 10.98
C THR A 30 13.97 16.82 9.71
N HIS A 31 12.64 16.69 9.67
CA HIS A 31 11.75 16.95 8.52
C HIS A 31 11.93 18.32 7.83
N PHE A 32 12.77 19.21 8.37
CA PHE A 32 13.00 20.55 7.82
C PHE A 32 14.48 20.95 7.58
N ARG A 33 15.53 20.15 7.88
CA ARG A 33 16.90 20.73 7.91
C ARG A 33 18.13 19.92 7.50
N GLY A 34 18.05 18.69 6.98
CA GLY A 34 19.27 17.98 6.59
C GLY A 34 19.09 16.94 5.51
N GLU A 35 19.78 17.14 4.38
CA GLU A 35 20.14 16.09 3.44
C GLU A 35 20.95 15.04 4.21
N PHE A 36 20.52 13.78 4.21
CA PHE A 36 21.24 12.70 4.90
C PHE A 36 22.72 12.66 4.47
N GLU A 37 22.99 13.10 3.25
CA GLU A 37 24.29 13.25 2.64
C GLU A 37 25.25 14.11 3.47
N ARG A 38 24.74 15.13 4.19
CA ARG A 38 25.55 16.00 5.03
C ARG A 38 26.08 15.27 6.27
N GLU A 39 25.22 14.49 6.91
CA GLU A 39 25.53 13.83 8.20
C GLU A 39 26.13 12.42 8.01
N CYS A 40 25.66 11.69 7.00
CA CYS A 40 26.05 10.30 6.73
C CYS A 40 27.00 10.16 5.53
N GLY A 41 27.24 11.25 4.78
CA GLY A 41 28.05 11.24 3.56
C GLY A 41 27.24 10.97 2.30
N ALA A 42 27.81 11.33 1.14
CA ALA A 42 27.15 11.27 -0.16
C ALA A 42 26.70 9.86 -0.60
N ASP A 43 27.17 8.80 0.07
CA ASP A 43 26.83 7.41 -0.23
C ASP A 43 25.71 6.86 0.65
N VAL A 44 25.01 7.70 1.43
CA VAL A 44 23.87 7.30 2.28
C VAL A 44 22.72 6.66 1.49
N ALA A 45 22.57 6.97 0.20
CA ALA A 45 21.62 6.29 -0.67
C ALA A 45 21.88 4.76 -0.72
N LEU A 46 23.14 4.33 -0.67
CA LEU A 46 23.51 2.91 -0.62
C LEU A 46 23.18 2.25 0.72
N PHE A 47 22.85 3.02 1.76
CA PHE A 47 22.36 2.49 3.02
C PHE A 47 20.94 1.95 2.85
N LEU A 48 20.07 2.65 2.09
CA LEU A 48 18.74 2.17 1.75
C LEU A 48 18.78 0.80 1.07
N ALA A 49 19.63 0.64 0.05
CA ALA A 49 19.82 -0.64 -0.62
C ALA A 49 20.24 -1.76 0.35
N ARG A 50 21.12 -1.47 1.31
CA ARG A 50 21.55 -2.42 2.34
C ARG A 50 20.45 -2.79 3.33
N ILE A 51 19.59 -1.84 3.69
CA ILE A 51 18.41 -2.08 4.53
C ILE A 51 17.46 -3.04 3.79
N LEU A 52 17.17 -2.77 2.52
CA LEU A 52 16.27 -3.60 1.70
C LEU A 52 16.80 -5.03 1.53
N VAL A 53 18.09 -5.19 1.20
CA VAL A 53 18.73 -6.51 1.10
C VAL A 53 18.68 -7.26 2.43
N TRP A 54 18.88 -6.56 3.55
CA TRP A 54 18.80 -7.21 4.86
C TRP A 54 17.36 -7.55 5.26
N MET A 55 16.41 -6.67 4.97
CA MET A 55 14.97 -6.90 5.15
C MET A 55 14.51 -8.10 4.34
N GLN A 56 14.94 -8.24 3.08
CA GLN A 56 14.66 -9.42 2.26
C GLN A 56 15.14 -10.71 2.94
N LYS A 57 16.35 -10.70 3.53
CA LYS A 57 16.89 -11.86 4.26
C LYS A 57 16.08 -12.13 5.54
N THR A 58 15.74 -11.12 6.33
CA THR A 58 15.02 -11.28 7.61
C THR A 58 13.53 -11.56 7.42
N THR A 59 12.98 -11.38 6.23
CA THR A 59 11.57 -11.67 5.88
C THR A 59 11.43 -12.80 4.86
N SER A 60 12.52 -13.49 4.50
CA SER A 60 12.52 -14.57 3.50
C SER A 60 11.66 -15.78 3.90
N ALA A 61 11.48 -16.00 5.20
CA ALA A 61 10.66 -17.09 5.75
C ALA A 61 9.16 -16.74 5.82
N LEU A 62 8.74 -15.54 5.41
CA LEU A 62 7.32 -15.20 5.33
C LEU A 62 6.65 -16.03 4.22
N PRO A 63 5.54 -16.74 4.51
CA PRO A 63 4.82 -17.48 3.49
C PRO A 63 4.33 -16.53 2.40
N ALA A 64 4.40 -16.97 1.15
CA ALA A 64 3.76 -16.26 0.05
C ALA A 64 2.25 -16.22 0.28
N ALA A 65 1.59 -15.14 -0.15
CA ALA A 65 0.15 -14.90 0.05
C ALA A 65 -0.79 -15.97 -0.55
N SER A 66 -0.24 -16.98 -1.23
CA SER A 66 -0.97 -18.03 -1.97
C SER A 66 -0.75 -19.45 -1.44
N GLU A 67 0.01 -19.67 -0.35
CA GLU A 67 0.26 -21.03 0.17
C GLU A 67 -0.38 -21.27 1.55
N PRO A 68 -1.19 -22.34 1.71
CA PRO A 68 -1.75 -22.70 3.00
C PRO A 68 -0.73 -23.48 3.85
N SER A 69 -0.37 -22.86 4.98
CA SER A 69 0.07 -23.50 6.23
C SER A 69 1.17 -24.58 6.15
N MET A 70 2.42 -24.15 6.38
CA MET A 70 3.32 -24.88 7.28
C MET A 70 3.67 -23.98 8.47
N THR A 71 3.69 -24.60 9.65
CA THR A 71 3.95 -24.04 10.99
C THR A 71 5.40 -23.56 11.16
N THR A 72 5.85 -22.64 10.33
CA THR A 72 7.07 -21.88 10.56
C THR A 72 6.71 -20.56 11.23
N THR A 73 7.13 -20.39 12.47
CA THR A 73 7.12 -19.12 13.19
C THR A 73 8.07 -18.13 12.49
N ALA A 74 7.58 -17.51 11.41
CA ALA A 74 8.33 -16.52 10.65
C ALA A 74 8.54 -15.27 11.52
N THR A 75 9.72 -15.15 12.12
CA THR A 75 10.12 -13.98 12.90
C THR A 75 10.77 -12.96 11.98
N CYS A 76 10.15 -11.78 11.84
CA CYS A 76 10.70 -10.70 11.05
C CYS A 76 11.64 -9.86 11.93
N PHE A 77 12.91 -10.25 12.00
CA PHE A 77 13.88 -9.56 12.85
C PHE A 77 14.07 -8.10 12.42
N ALA A 78 13.86 -7.17 13.37
CA ALA A 78 14.04 -5.72 13.20
C ALA A 78 13.15 -5.06 12.13
N LEU A 79 12.02 -5.67 11.76
CA LEU A 79 11.16 -5.17 10.68
C LEU A 79 10.68 -3.74 10.90
N SER A 80 10.20 -3.42 12.09
CA SER A 80 9.69 -2.08 12.40
C SER A 80 10.80 -1.01 12.29
N ASP A 81 12.01 -1.32 12.74
CA ASP A 81 13.16 -0.42 12.60
C ASP A 81 13.59 -0.27 11.14
N GLN A 82 13.54 -1.36 10.35
CA GLN A 82 13.83 -1.35 8.91
C GLN A 82 12.84 -0.46 8.17
N LEU A 83 11.54 -0.65 8.41
CA LEU A 83 10.46 0.12 7.78
C LEU A 83 10.51 1.59 8.18
N ALA A 84 10.74 1.90 9.45
CA ALA A 84 10.89 3.28 9.91
C ALA A 84 12.06 3.98 9.20
N CYS A 85 13.21 3.31 9.05
CA CYS A 85 14.34 3.89 8.32
C CYS A 85 14.02 4.08 6.83
N ILE A 86 13.35 3.12 6.18
CA ILE A 86 12.91 3.26 4.78
C ILE A 86 11.97 4.46 4.65
N GLN A 87 10.99 4.60 5.54
CA GLN A 87 10.05 5.73 5.55
C GLN A 87 10.77 7.07 5.59
N LEU A 88 11.85 7.19 6.38
CA LEU A 88 12.65 8.42 6.45
C LEU A 88 13.23 8.82 5.09
N PHE A 89 13.72 7.86 4.28
CA PHE A 89 14.15 8.13 2.90
C PHE A 89 13.00 8.65 2.03
N PHE A 90 11.79 8.12 2.20
CA PHE A 90 10.61 8.57 1.46
C PHE A 90 9.98 9.89 1.97
N THR A 91 10.35 10.34 3.17
CA THR A 91 9.99 11.69 3.69
C THR A 91 11.04 12.75 3.39
N SER A 92 12.21 12.37 2.89
CA SER A 92 13.32 13.28 2.63
C SER A 92 13.11 14.16 1.39
N ALA A 93 13.81 15.30 1.34
CA ALA A 93 13.84 16.16 0.17
C ALA A 93 14.47 15.48 -1.07
N ASN A 94 15.43 14.55 -0.87
CA ASN A 94 16.16 13.88 -1.94
C ASN A 94 15.58 12.50 -2.33
N ILE A 95 14.28 12.30 -2.11
CA ILE A 95 13.56 11.07 -2.45
C ILE A 95 13.83 10.57 -3.89
N HIS A 96 14.09 11.46 -4.86
CA HIS A 96 14.41 11.05 -6.23
C HIS A 96 15.68 10.19 -6.33
N ALA A 97 16.73 10.55 -5.59
CA ALA A 97 17.98 9.79 -5.59
C ALA A 97 17.79 8.43 -4.90
N TYR A 98 17.08 8.42 -3.78
CA TYR A 98 16.82 7.21 -3.01
C TYR A 98 15.89 6.23 -3.71
N TYR A 99 14.92 6.74 -4.47
CA TYR A 99 14.01 5.90 -5.22
C TYR A 99 14.73 5.03 -6.25
N ARG A 100 15.83 5.50 -6.85
CA ARG A 100 16.64 4.69 -7.76
C ARG A 100 17.26 3.48 -7.06
N GLU A 101 17.86 3.70 -5.89
CA GLU A 101 18.43 2.62 -5.07
C GLU A 101 17.35 1.64 -4.59
N PHE A 102 16.17 2.17 -4.25
CA PHE A 102 15.01 1.38 -3.90
C PHE A 102 14.55 0.47 -5.04
N GLN A 103 14.50 0.99 -6.28
CA GLN A 103 14.16 0.21 -7.47
C GLN A 103 15.21 -0.86 -7.76
N GLN A 104 16.49 -0.53 -7.69
CA GLN A 104 17.59 -1.48 -7.95
C GLN A 104 17.62 -2.66 -6.97
N ALA A 105 17.10 -2.46 -5.76
CA ALA A 105 17.01 -3.49 -4.72
C ALA A 105 15.64 -4.22 -4.70
N ASP A 106 14.82 -4.10 -5.74
CA ASP A 106 13.45 -4.63 -5.83
C ASP A 106 12.59 -4.26 -4.61
N GLY A 107 12.80 -3.04 -4.10
CA GLY A 107 12.19 -2.58 -2.86
C GLY A 107 10.67 -2.60 -2.90
N LEU A 108 10.07 -2.27 -4.04
CA LEU A 108 8.61 -2.27 -4.19
C LEU A 108 8.02 -3.67 -4.03
N ALA A 109 8.55 -4.66 -4.76
CA ALA A 109 8.11 -6.05 -4.66
C ALA A 109 8.29 -6.58 -3.23
N LEU A 110 9.39 -6.22 -2.56
CA LEU A 110 9.64 -6.55 -1.17
C LEU A 110 8.58 -5.97 -0.23
N LEU A 111 8.28 -4.67 -0.34
CA LEU A 111 7.28 -4.00 0.50
C LEU A 111 5.88 -4.61 0.28
N LEU A 112 5.47 -4.84 -0.97
CA LEU A 112 4.16 -5.43 -1.29
C LEU A 112 4.03 -6.87 -0.75
N ARG A 113 5.11 -7.67 -0.83
CA ARG A 113 5.14 -9.02 -0.26
C ARG A 113 4.99 -8.99 1.27
N VAL A 114 5.72 -8.11 1.94
CA VAL A 114 5.64 -7.97 3.41
C VAL A 114 4.26 -7.46 3.81
N LEU A 115 3.71 -6.48 3.09
CA LEU A 115 2.36 -5.96 3.31
C LEU A 115 1.29 -7.04 3.20
N GLY A 116 1.40 -7.97 2.23
CA GLY A 116 0.42 -9.05 2.04
C GLY A 116 0.63 -10.27 2.94
N SER A 117 1.68 -10.30 3.76
CA SER A 117 1.98 -11.46 4.60
C SER A 117 0.96 -11.60 5.74
N PRO A 118 0.56 -12.82 6.15
CA PRO A 118 -0.39 -13.02 7.23
C PRO A 118 0.17 -12.56 8.59
N ARG A 119 -0.72 -12.22 9.52
CA ARG A 119 -0.34 -11.92 10.92
C ARG A 119 0.18 -13.18 11.60
N GLY A 120 1.27 -13.06 12.37
CA GLY A 120 1.75 -14.18 13.18
C GLY A 120 0.86 -14.41 14.40
N GLN A 121 0.86 -15.65 14.90
CA GLN A 121 -0.02 -16.09 15.99
C GLN A 121 0.38 -15.56 17.38
N SER A 122 1.52 -14.88 17.51
CA SER A 122 2.04 -14.35 18.77
C SER A 122 2.70 -12.99 18.59
N ASP A 123 2.72 -12.18 19.66
CA ASP A 123 3.45 -10.90 19.69
C ASP A 123 4.92 -11.10 19.26
N GLY A 124 5.37 -10.27 18.31
CA GLY A 124 6.72 -10.32 17.74
C GLY A 124 6.94 -11.37 16.63
N VAL A 125 5.90 -12.12 16.22
CA VAL A 125 5.94 -13.04 15.07
C VAL A 125 5.09 -12.47 13.94
N GLY A 126 5.64 -12.43 12.71
CA GLY A 126 4.96 -11.87 11.54
C GLY A 126 4.99 -10.33 11.43
N VAL A 127 4.09 -9.79 10.62
CA VAL A 127 4.01 -8.35 10.27
C VAL A 127 2.87 -7.69 11.06
N SER A 128 3.20 -6.68 11.86
CA SER A 128 2.24 -5.96 12.71
C SER A 128 1.42 -4.91 11.94
N ASP A 129 0.33 -4.43 12.52
CA ASP A 129 -0.51 -3.38 11.92
C ASP A 129 0.27 -2.07 11.76
N ALA A 130 1.17 -1.76 12.71
CA ALA A 130 2.05 -0.61 12.62
C ALA A 130 3.02 -0.73 11.44
N ASP A 131 3.60 -1.92 11.23
CA ASP A 131 4.46 -2.18 10.07
C ASP A 131 3.69 -1.98 8.76
N ARG A 132 2.46 -2.50 8.67
CA ARG A 132 1.61 -2.33 7.47
C ARG A 132 1.22 -0.88 7.25
N ALA A 133 0.91 -0.14 8.31
CA ALA A 133 0.61 1.29 8.24
C ALA A 133 1.78 2.07 7.65
N VAL A 134 3.01 1.78 8.08
CA VAL A 134 4.23 2.40 7.51
C VAL A 134 4.39 2.04 6.04
N ILE A 135 4.16 0.78 5.65
CA ILE A 135 4.23 0.39 4.23
C ILE A 135 3.18 1.11 3.39
N LEU A 136 1.94 1.24 3.87
CA LEU A 136 0.89 1.96 3.17
C LEU A 136 1.21 3.45 3.00
N ASP A 137 1.78 4.11 4.02
CA ASP A 137 2.26 5.49 3.91
C ASP A 137 3.39 5.61 2.86
N ILE A 138 4.36 4.68 2.85
CA ILE A 138 5.41 4.66 1.82
C ILE A 138 4.80 4.50 0.42
N LEU A 139 3.87 3.57 0.24
CA LEU A 139 3.21 3.35 -1.06
C LEU A 139 2.39 4.55 -1.50
N HIS A 140 1.64 5.18 -0.59
CA HIS A 140 0.90 6.41 -0.86
C HIS A 140 1.84 7.52 -1.36
N ARG A 141 2.97 7.73 -0.68
CA ARG A 141 4.00 8.69 -1.11
C ARG A 141 4.58 8.37 -2.48
N ILE A 142 4.81 7.09 -2.79
CA ILE A 142 5.28 6.66 -4.12
C ILE A 142 4.22 7.01 -5.18
N SER A 143 2.96 6.70 -4.93
CA SER A 143 1.85 7.00 -5.85
C SER A 143 1.71 8.50 -6.12
N GLN A 144 1.88 9.37 -5.12
CA GLN A 144 1.83 10.83 -5.26
C GLN A 144 2.89 11.42 -6.20
N ARG A 145 3.98 10.68 -6.50
CA ARG A 145 5.07 11.17 -7.37
C ARG A 145 4.72 11.15 -8.85
N GLY A 146 3.54 10.63 -9.19
CA GLY A 146 2.98 10.70 -10.52
C GLY A 146 2.85 9.35 -11.21
N ARG A 147 2.30 9.42 -12.42
CA ARG A 147 1.76 8.27 -13.17
C ARG A 147 2.72 7.09 -13.32
N SER A 148 3.99 7.32 -13.65
CA SER A 148 4.96 6.23 -13.87
C SER A 148 5.16 5.36 -12.63
N HIS A 149 5.08 5.97 -11.44
CA HIS A 149 5.21 5.27 -10.17
C HIS A 149 3.95 4.47 -9.86
N LYS A 150 2.77 5.03 -10.14
CA LYS A 150 1.49 4.32 -10.03
C LYS A 150 1.45 3.09 -10.95
N GLU A 151 1.91 3.23 -12.19
CA GLU A 151 2.01 2.11 -13.15
C GLU A 151 2.99 1.02 -12.68
N GLU A 152 4.08 1.40 -12.01
CA GLU A 152 5.01 0.44 -11.40
C GLU A 152 4.37 -0.35 -10.26
N ILE A 153 3.61 0.33 -9.38
CA ILE A 153 2.81 -0.30 -8.32
C ILE A 153 1.79 -1.27 -8.93
N SER A 154 1.05 -0.86 -9.96
CA SER A 154 0.06 -1.73 -10.62
C SER A 154 0.68 -2.96 -11.27
N ARG A 155 1.88 -2.84 -11.86
CA ARG A 155 2.61 -3.98 -12.47
C ARG A 155 2.93 -5.07 -11.45
N HIS A 156 3.10 -4.71 -10.19
CA HIS A 156 3.35 -5.64 -9.09
C HIS A 156 2.08 -6.05 -8.34
N GLY A 157 0.89 -5.71 -8.85
CA GLY A 157 -0.39 -6.02 -8.20
C GLY A 157 -0.61 -5.24 -6.91
N GLY A 158 -0.09 -4.01 -6.83
CA GLY A 158 -0.07 -3.22 -5.61
C GLY A 158 -1.45 -2.93 -5.03
N GLU A 159 -2.46 -2.72 -5.85
CA GLU A 159 -3.84 -2.46 -5.40
C GLU A 159 -4.38 -3.63 -4.56
N LEU A 160 -4.24 -4.86 -5.07
CA LEU A 160 -4.65 -6.06 -4.35
C LEU A 160 -3.80 -6.29 -3.11
N ALA A 161 -2.49 -6.00 -3.18
CA ALA A 161 -1.61 -6.13 -2.03
C ALA A 161 -1.97 -5.15 -0.90
N MET A 162 -2.36 -3.92 -1.20
CA MET A 162 -2.87 -2.95 -0.21
C MET A 162 -4.12 -3.47 0.51
N ILE A 163 -5.11 -3.94 -0.27
CA ILE A 163 -6.35 -4.49 0.27
C ILE A 163 -6.07 -5.71 1.15
N ARG A 164 -5.27 -6.66 0.64
CA ARG A 164 -4.89 -7.87 1.39
C ARG A 164 -4.08 -7.56 2.64
N GLY A 165 -3.25 -6.52 2.61
CA GLY A 165 -2.50 -6.08 3.77
C GLY A 165 -3.41 -5.55 4.88
N ALA A 166 -4.38 -4.71 4.55
CA ALA A 166 -5.37 -4.23 5.52
C ALA A 166 -6.20 -5.39 6.13
N LEU A 167 -6.58 -6.36 5.29
CA LEU A 167 -7.28 -7.57 5.71
C LEU A 167 -6.42 -8.44 6.66
N ALA A 168 -5.10 -8.48 6.45
CA ALA A 168 -4.20 -9.32 7.23
C ALA A 168 -3.79 -8.72 8.59
N GLY A 169 -3.82 -7.40 8.77
CA GLY A 169 -3.41 -6.74 10.03
C GLY A 169 -4.52 -6.70 11.10
N SER A 170 -5.66 -6.11 10.74
CA SER A 170 -6.78 -5.99 11.67
C SER A 170 -7.39 -7.38 11.96
N GLN A 171 -7.84 -7.64 13.19
CA GLN A 171 -8.72 -8.79 13.44
C GLN A 171 -9.96 -8.64 12.54
N ALA A 172 -9.94 -9.33 11.39
CA ALA A 172 -11.02 -9.54 10.44
C ALA A 172 -12.05 -8.41 10.35
N CYS A 173 -11.76 -7.36 9.57
CA CYS A 173 -12.78 -6.39 9.13
C CYS A 173 -13.57 -5.67 10.25
N ASN A 174 -13.18 -5.78 11.53
CA ASN A 174 -14.07 -5.41 12.63
C ASN A 174 -14.32 -3.91 12.71
N ASP A 175 -13.28 -3.11 12.44
CA ASP A 175 -13.34 -1.66 12.39
C ASP A 175 -12.69 -1.11 11.10
N MET A 176 -13.53 -0.81 10.11
CA MET A 176 -13.14 -0.18 8.84
C MET A 176 -12.74 1.30 8.98
N ASN A 177 -12.83 1.87 10.19
CA ASN A 177 -12.37 3.22 10.51
C ASN A 177 -11.05 3.22 11.29
N SER A 178 -10.48 2.06 11.59
CA SER A 178 -9.13 1.97 12.16
C SER A 178 -8.09 2.70 11.31
N THR A 179 -6.97 3.08 11.93
CA THR A 179 -5.85 3.75 11.25
C THR A 179 -5.37 2.98 10.03
N LEU A 180 -5.29 1.64 10.11
CA LEU A 180 -4.84 0.80 9.02
C LEU A 180 -5.77 0.87 7.79
N TRP A 181 -7.09 0.78 8.02
CA TRP A 181 -8.08 0.88 6.94
C TRP A 181 -8.19 2.29 6.36
N THR A 182 -7.98 3.33 7.19
CA THR A 182 -7.91 4.72 6.72
C THR A 182 -6.69 4.93 5.82
N LEU A 183 -5.50 4.51 6.23
CA LEU A 183 -4.30 4.57 5.39
C LEU A 183 -4.44 3.73 4.12
N CYS A 184 -5.10 2.58 4.20
CA CYS A 184 -5.40 1.75 3.03
C CYS A 184 -6.31 2.48 2.04
N ARG A 185 -7.37 3.15 2.54
CA ARG A 185 -8.27 3.99 1.73
C ARG A 185 -7.49 5.09 1.00
N ASP A 186 -6.66 5.83 1.73
CA ASP A 186 -5.91 6.97 1.18
C ASP A 186 -4.87 6.51 0.16
N ALA A 187 -4.14 5.43 0.46
CA ALA A 187 -3.19 4.83 -0.48
C ALA A 187 -3.87 4.29 -1.74
N LEU A 188 -5.00 3.60 -1.60
CA LEU A 188 -5.78 3.07 -2.72
C LEU A 188 -6.35 4.21 -3.58
N LEU A 189 -7.04 5.19 -3.00
CA LEU A 189 -7.62 6.28 -3.79
C LEU A 189 -6.56 7.05 -4.56
N GLU A 190 -5.41 7.34 -3.94
CA GLU A 190 -4.28 7.93 -4.64
C GLU A 190 -3.78 7.01 -5.77
N GLN A 191 -3.66 5.72 -5.53
CA GLN A 191 -3.16 4.75 -6.52
C GLN A 191 -4.10 4.56 -7.72
N LEU A 192 -5.42 4.56 -7.50
CA LEU A 192 -6.43 4.25 -8.50
C LEU A 192 -6.71 5.43 -9.45
N VAL A 193 -6.48 6.67 -9.01
CA VAL A 193 -6.80 7.88 -9.79
C VAL A 193 -5.63 8.33 -10.67
N GLY A 194 -5.91 8.65 -11.93
CA GLY A 194 -4.91 9.19 -12.84
C GLY A 194 -3.88 8.15 -13.28
N ASN A 195 -4.30 6.88 -13.34
CA ASN A 195 -3.50 5.74 -13.81
C ASN A 195 -4.14 5.05 -15.03
N PRO A 196 -4.16 5.71 -16.21
CA PRO A 196 -4.93 5.27 -17.37
C PRO A 196 -4.46 3.98 -18.05
N ASN A 197 -3.25 3.53 -17.74
CA ASN A 197 -2.67 2.32 -18.32
C ASN A 197 -2.94 1.08 -17.46
N SER A 198 -3.54 1.27 -16.28
CA SER A 198 -3.79 0.21 -15.31
C SER A 198 -5.28 0.07 -14.98
N LEU A 199 -6.17 0.46 -15.90
CA LEU A 199 -7.63 0.45 -15.67
C LEU A 199 -8.16 -0.95 -15.35
N ASP A 200 -7.55 -2.00 -15.89
CA ASP A 200 -7.96 -3.38 -15.60
C ASP A 200 -7.48 -3.83 -14.22
N GLN A 201 -6.32 -3.37 -13.74
CA GLN A 201 -5.86 -3.59 -12.37
C GLN A 201 -6.76 -2.85 -11.38
N VAL A 202 -7.11 -1.61 -11.69
CA VAL A 202 -8.10 -0.82 -10.94
C VAL A 202 -9.42 -1.58 -10.86
N HIS A 203 -9.94 -2.03 -12.00
CA HIS A 203 -11.21 -2.75 -12.05
C HIS A 203 -11.14 -4.08 -11.27
N GLY A 204 -10.05 -4.84 -11.42
CA GLY A 204 -9.82 -6.08 -10.70
C GLY A 204 -9.79 -5.89 -9.18
N ALA A 205 -9.21 -4.79 -8.68
CA ALA A 205 -9.22 -4.46 -7.26
C ALA A 205 -10.63 -4.10 -6.75
N ILE A 206 -11.40 -3.34 -7.54
CA ILE A 206 -12.81 -3.04 -7.23
C ILE A 206 -13.64 -4.32 -7.18
N LEU A 207 -13.51 -5.20 -8.18
CA LEU A 207 -14.21 -6.49 -8.22
C LEU A 207 -13.85 -7.35 -7.01
N PHE A 208 -12.57 -7.43 -6.65
CA PHE A 208 -12.12 -8.17 -5.48
C PHE A 208 -12.83 -7.72 -4.20
N MET A 209 -12.95 -6.40 -3.97
CA MET A 209 -13.63 -5.88 -2.77
C MET A 209 -15.14 -6.12 -2.82
N LEU A 210 -15.78 -5.82 -3.95
CA LEU A 210 -17.24 -5.92 -4.11
C LEU A 210 -17.76 -7.36 -4.08
N GLN A 211 -16.93 -8.33 -4.47
CA GLN A 211 -17.26 -9.76 -4.45
C GLN A 211 -16.72 -10.47 -3.20
N HIS A 212 -16.11 -9.73 -2.27
CA HIS A 212 -15.55 -10.32 -1.06
C HIS A 212 -16.66 -10.91 -0.16
N PRO A 213 -16.48 -12.06 0.50
CA PRO A 213 -17.53 -12.67 1.33
C PRO A 213 -18.01 -11.77 2.49
N GLU A 214 -17.10 -10.97 3.04
CA GLU A 214 -17.40 -10.05 4.15
C GLU A 214 -18.08 -8.77 3.67
N ALA A 215 -19.32 -8.52 4.10
CA ALA A 215 -20.11 -7.36 3.71
C ALA A 215 -19.41 -6.02 4.01
N LYS A 216 -18.60 -5.94 5.08
CA LYS A 216 -17.84 -4.72 5.40
C LYS A 216 -16.80 -4.37 4.33
N VAL A 217 -16.19 -5.38 3.70
CA VAL A 217 -15.24 -5.19 2.60
C VAL A 217 -15.98 -4.79 1.33
N GLN A 218 -17.17 -5.35 1.10
CA GLN A 218 -18.03 -4.93 0.00
C GLN A 218 -18.44 -3.46 0.13
N ILE A 219 -18.85 -3.02 1.32
CA ILE A 219 -19.19 -1.62 1.61
C ILE A 219 -17.96 -0.73 1.40
N PHE A 220 -16.79 -1.12 1.91
CA PHE A 220 -15.54 -0.39 1.67
C PHE A 220 -15.25 -0.25 0.16
N GLY A 221 -15.36 -1.35 -0.60
CA GLY A 221 -15.19 -1.33 -2.05
C GLY A 221 -16.19 -0.45 -2.78
N ALA A 222 -17.45 -0.45 -2.34
CA ALA A 222 -18.50 0.39 -2.91
C ALA A 222 -18.24 1.88 -2.66
N GLN A 223 -17.74 2.23 -1.47
CA GLN A 223 -17.34 3.60 -1.12
C GLN A 223 -16.15 4.07 -1.94
N ILE A 224 -15.10 3.24 -2.09
CA ILE A 224 -13.98 3.53 -2.98
C ILE A 224 -14.49 3.75 -4.40
N LEU A 225 -15.35 2.86 -4.92
CA LEU A 225 -15.89 2.99 -6.26
C LEU A 225 -16.69 4.30 -6.42
N ARG A 226 -17.50 4.66 -5.42
CA ARG A 226 -18.27 5.92 -5.42
C ARG A 226 -17.35 7.12 -5.56
N HIS A 227 -16.25 7.17 -4.80
CA HIS A 227 -15.23 8.21 -4.96
C HIS A 227 -14.64 8.29 -6.37
N LEU A 228 -14.45 7.16 -7.05
CA LEU A 228 -13.89 7.13 -8.41
C LEU A 228 -14.87 7.59 -9.50
N ILE A 229 -16.18 7.52 -9.28
CA ILE A 229 -17.17 7.71 -10.36
C ILE A 229 -18.10 8.90 -10.15
N THR A 230 -18.27 9.39 -8.93
CA THR A 230 -19.14 10.54 -8.65
C THR A 230 -18.52 11.83 -9.18
N PRO A 231 -19.21 12.61 -10.03
CA PRO A 231 -18.67 13.81 -10.67
C PRO A 231 -18.00 14.81 -9.73
N ASP A 232 -18.60 15.05 -8.56
CA ASP A 232 -18.13 16.05 -7.60
C ASP A 232 -17.06 15.50 -6.62
N SER A 233 -16.61 14.26 -6.82
CA SER A 233 -15.59 13.67 -5.96
C SER A 233 -14.20 14.17 -6.32
N PHE A 234 -13.39 14.48 -5.31
CA PHE A 234 -11.98 14.80 -5.49
C PHE A 234 -11.20 13.71 -6.25
N TYR A 235 -11.59 12.45 -6.05
CA TYR A 235 -10.94 11.27 -6.63
C TYR A 235 -11.63 10.76 -7.90
N VAL A 236 -12.43 11.58 -8.58
CA VAL A 236 -13.11 11.13 -9.80
C VAL A 236 -12.11 10.79 -10.90
N ASP A 237 -12.23 9.60 -11.48
CA ASP A 237 -11.51 9.20 -12.69
C ASP A 237 -12.51 8.99 -13.83
N LEU A 238 -12.73 10.06 -14.60
CA LEU A 238 -13.67 10.05 -15.72
C LEU A 238 -13.28 9.04 -16.80
N LYS A 239 -11.98 8.75 -16.96
CA LYS A 239 -11.52 7.79 -17.95
C LYS A 239 -11.88 6.37 -17.52
N TYR A 240 -11.63 6.01 -16.26
CA TYR A 240 -12.08 4.74 -15.70
C TYR A 240 -13.60 4.60 -15.77
N ARG A 241 -14.34 5.62 -15.30
CA ARG A 241 -15.81 5.64 -15.32
C ARG A 241 -16.37 5.39 -16.71
N ASN A 242 -15.84 6.07 -17.73
CA ASN A 242 -16.33 5.93 -19.10
C ASN A 242 -15.92 4.60 -19.72
N ALA A 243 -14.69 4.15 -19.48
CA ALA A 243 -14.18 2.89 -20.02
C ALA A 243 -14.92 1.67 -19.48
N LYS A 244 -15.35 1.71 -18.20
CA LYS A 244 -16.01 0.59 -17.52
C LYS A 244 -17.52 0.80 -17.30
N ALA A 245 -18.15 1.80 -17.94
CA ALA A 245 -19.51 2.24 -17.64
C ALA A 245 -20.55 1.11 -17.58
N VAL A 246 -20.54 0.18 -18.55
CA VAL A 246 -21.48 -0.95 -18.59
C VAL A 246 -21.26 -1.92 -17.43
N GLU A 247 -20.00 -2.28 -17.17
CA GLU A 247 -19.60 -3.15 -16.05
C GLU A 247 -19.98 -2.51 -14.71
N LEU A 248 -19.80 -1.19 -14.57
CA LEU A 248 -20.15 -0.44 -13.38
C LEU A 248 -21.66 -0.40 -13.10
N VAL A 249 -22.49 -0.28 -14.14
CA VAL A 249 -23.96 -0.37 -13.98
C VAL A 249 -24.35 -1.76 -13.50
N ALA A 250 -23.79 -2.82 -14.10
CA ALA A 250 -24.06 -4.19 -13.67
C ALA A 250 -23.65 -4.43 -12.21
N LEU A 251 -22.50 -3.91 -11.78
CA LEU A 251 -22.05 -3.97 -10.39
C LEU A 251 -22.99 -3.21 -9.45
N GLY A 252 -23.39 -1.98 -9.80
CA GLY A 252 -24.35 -1.21 -9.00
C GLY A 252 -25.69 -1.92 -8.82
N MET A 253 -26.21 -2.54 -9.88
CA MET A 253 -27.44 -3.33 -9.83
C MET A 253 -27.29 -4.60 -8.99
N ALA A 254 -26.16 -5.29 -9.06
CA ALA A 254 -25.88 -6.46 -8.22
C ALA A 254 -25.81 -6.10 -6.72
N ILE A 255 -25.16 -4.98 -6.39
CA ILE A 255 -25.07 -4.45 -5.03
C ILE A 255 -26.47 -4.09 -4.49
N LEU A 256 -27.33 -3.47 -5.32
CA LEU A 256 -28.72 -3.15 -4.96
C LEU A 256 -29.57 -4.38 -4.62
N GLN A 257 -29.25 -5.55 -5.19
CA GLN A 257 -29.93 -6.81 -4.90
C GLN A 257 -29.45 -7.47 -3.60
N SER A 258 -28.44 -6.92 -2.93
CA SER A 258 -27.98 -7.44 -1.64
C SER A 258 -29.06 -7.33 -0.56
N SER A 259 -28.99 -8.17 0.47
CA SER A 259 -29.91 -8.13 1.61
C SER A 259 -29.53 -7.09 2.68
N GLY A 260 -28.32 -6.54 2.61
CA GLY A 260 -27.80 -5.60 3.60
C GLY A 260 -28.15 -4.16 3.26
N ILE A 261 -28.90 -3.47 4.14
CA ILE A 261 -29.37 -2.10 3.90
C ILE A 261 -28.24 -1.10 3.58
N HIS A 262 -27.08 -1.23 4.25
CA HIS A 262 -25.93 -0.36 3.99
C HIS A 262 -25.35 -0.58 2.59
N LEU A 263 -25.32 -1.83 2.14
CA LEU A 263 -24.80 -2.17 0.83
C LEU A 263 -25.79 -1.77 -0.26
N GLN A 264 -27.09 -1.98 -0.06
CA GLN A 264 -28.16 -1.46 -0.92
C GLN A 264 -28.08 0.08 -1.05
N HIS A 265 -27.85 0.79 0.06
CA HIS A 265 -27.67 2.23 0.05
C HIS A 265 -26.49 2.65 -0.84
N GLU A 266 -25.32 2.02 -0.68
CA GLU A 266 -24.17 2.30 -1.56
C GLU A 266 -24.48 1.94 -3.03
N GLY A 267 -25.21 0.85 -3.29
CA GLY A 267 -25.66 0.49 -4.64
C GLY A 267 -26.55 1.55 -5.28
N LEU A 268 -27.48 2.12 -4.52
CA LEU A 268 -28.35 3.20 -4.98
C LEU A 268 -27.54 4.44 -5.35
N GLU A 269 -26.60 4.83 -4.49
CA GLU A 269 -25.72 5.98 -4.71
C GLU A 269 -24.83 5.81 -5.96
N LEU A 270 -24.33 4.59 -6.18
CA LEU A 270 -23.54 4.24 -7.37
C LEU A 270 -24.38 4.34 -8.65
N VAL A 271 -25.58 3.74 -8.67
CA VAL A 271 -26.48 3.81 -9.84
C VAL A 271 -26.91 5.24 -10.11
N HIS A 272 -27.29 5.99 -9.07
CA HIS A 272 -27.63 7.41 -9.21
C HIS A 272 -26.48 8.22 -9.81
N SER A 273 -25.24 8.01 -9.32
CA SER A 273 -24.04 8.65 -9.87
C SER A 273 -23.81 8.26 -11.34
N LEU A 274 -24.05 7.02 -11.73
CA LEU A 274 -23.88 6.56 -13.11
C LEU A 274 -24.97 7.12 -14.05
N LEU A 275 -26.22 7.25 -13.59
CA LEU A 275 -27.32 7.81 -14.39
C LEU A 275 -27.12 9.29 -14.74
N GLN A 276 -26.32 10.02 -13.95
CA GLN A 276 -25.90 11.38 -14.27
C GLN A 276 -24.85 11.44 -15.41
N ASN A 277 -24.38 10.28 -15.91
CA ASN A 277 -23.48 10.24 -17.06
C ASN A 277 -24.27 10.42 -18.37
N GLY A 278 -24.13 11.59 -19.00
CA GLY A 278 -24.79 11.89 -20.27
C GLY A 278 -24.50 10.90 -21.40
N GLN A 279 -23.38 10.15 -21.36
CA GLN A 279 -23.08 9.13 -22.38
C GLN A 279 -23.97 7.88 -22.27
N LEU A 280 -24.43 7.54 -21.07
CA LEU A 280 -25.35 6.41 -20.86
C LEU A 280 -26.78 6.79 -21.28
N GLN A 281 -27.16 8.06 -21.17
CA GLN A 281 -28.48 8.57 -21.57
C GLN A 281 -28.68 8.62 -23.08
N VAL A 282 -27.60 8.66 -23.88
CA VAL A 282 -27.66 8.72 -25.36
C VAL A 282 -27.69 7.31 -26.00
N ARG A 283 -27.36 6.27 -25.24
CA ARG A 283 -27.24 4.88 -25.72
C ARG A 283 -28.39 3.95 -25.29
N MET A 284 -29.34 4.46 -24.50
CA MET A 284 -30.63 3.81 -24.22
C MET A 284 -31.70 4.37 -25.14
#